data_AF-A0A3N6RUH7-F1
#
_entry.id   AF-A0A3N6RUH7-F1
#
_cell.length_a   1.000
_cell.length_b   1.000
_cell.length_c   1.000
_cell.angle_alpha   90.00
_cell.angle_beta   90.00
_cell.angle_gamma   90.00
#
_symmetry.space_group_name_H-M   'P 1'
#
loop_
_entity.id
_entity.type
_entity.pdbx_description
1 polymer ?
#
loop_
_entity_poly.entity_id
_entity_poly.type
_entity_poly.pdbx_seq_one_letter_code
_entity_poly.pdbx_strand_id
1 'polypeptide(L)'
;MKYLIRSLIYPVTTYRLIDAIVAEPVMNRILSIQHTLPSKIHRPYLRGGPVTQRAQAVIDHYDFTKNLSSFRLRLAMLTTQGMDVLQFTGKNGEHFTITLACTGRCERKGEVNLFISMPGIKLAMLTDKTAAVCL
;
A
#
# COMPACT_ATOMS: atom_id res chain seq x y z
N MET A 1 -4.84 23.85 0.24
CA MET A 1 -3.79 24.80 0.69
C MET A 1 -2.76 24.27 1.69
N LYS A 2 -3.12 23.40 2.65
CA LYS A 2 -2.15 22.89 3.66
C LYS A 2 -1.00 22.01 3.11
N TYR A 3 -1.17 21.39 1.93
CA TYR A 3 -0.16 20.55 1.27
C TYR A 3 0.90 21.38 0.55
N LEU A 4 0.48 22.33 -0.30
CA LEU A 4 1.38 23.19 -1.07
C LEU A 4 2.41 23.89 -0.18
N ILE A 5 1.99 24.42 0.97
CA ILE A 5 2.89 25.05 1.94
C ILE A 5 3.93 24.05 2.47
N ARG A 6 3.54 22.81 2.76
CA ARG A 6 4.47 21.77 3.24
C ARG A 6 5.40 21.25 2.15
N SER A 7 4.95 21.24 0.90
CA SER A 7 5.78 20.96 -0.27
C SER A 7 6.81 22.07 -0.51
N LEU A 8 6.41 23.34 -0.32
CA LEU A 8 7.30 24.50 -0.38
C LEU A 8 8.33 24.51 0.75
N ILE A 9 8.02 23.93 1.92
CA ILE A 9 8.97 23.78 3.04
C ILE A 9 9.98 22.65 2.77
N TYR A 10 9.60 21.60 2.03
CA TYR A 10 10.47 20.44 1.73
C TYR A 10 10.60 20.16 0.22
N PRO A 11 11.01 21.15 -0.60
CA PRO A 11 10.89 21.08 -2.06
C PRO A 11 11.74 19.96 -2.67
N VAL A 12 12.96 19.76 -2.17
CA VAL A 12 13.86 18.70 -2.64
C VAL A 12 13.27 17.31 -2.38
N THR A 13 12.71 17.10 -1.19
CA THR A 13 12.14 15.78 -0.82
C THR A 13 10.84 15.51 -1.58
N THR A 14 10.00 16.53 -1.73
CA THR A 14 8.78 16.43 -2.53
C THR A 14 9.11 16.16 -4.00
N TYR A 15 10.10 16.85 -4.57
CA TYR A 15 10.53 16.62 -5.94
C TYR A 15 11.05 15.19 -6.14
N ARG A 16 11.93 14.70 -5.26
CA ARG A 16 12.44 13.31 -5.34
C ARG A 16 11.32 12.26 -5.32
N LEU A 17 10.29 12.47 -4.49
CA LEU A 17 9.15 11.55 -4.47
C LEU A 17 8.35 11.62 -5.77
N ILE A 18 8.07 12.82 -6.29
CA ILE A 18 7.31 13.00 -7.53
C ILE A 18 8.08 12.40 -8.71
N ASP A 19 9.38 12.61 -8.77
CA ASP A 19 10.27 12.04 -9.79
C ASP A 19 10.21 10.51 -9.78
N ALA A 20 10.29 9.89 -8.59
CA ALA A 20 10.10 8.44 -8.45
C ALA A 20 8.70 7.96 -8.88
N ILE A 21 7.64 8.72 -8.56
CA ILE A 21 6.26 8.39 -8.99
C ILE A 21 6.13 8.43 -10.52
N VAL A 22 6.76 9.40 -11.17
CA VAL A 22 6.72 9.56 -12.63
C VAL A 22 7.56 8.50 -13.32
N ALA A 23 8.73 8.17 -12.76
CA ALA A 23 9.64 7.17 -13.31
C ALA A 23 9.08 5.74 -13.26
N GLU A 24 8.26 5.41 -12.26
CA GLU A 24 7.79 4.04 -12.03
C GLU A 24 6.32 3.83 -12.44
N PRO A 25 6.02 2.98 -13.44
CA PRO A 25 4.66 2.70 -13.90
C PRO A 25 3.73 2.17 -12.80
N VAL A 26 4.28 1.42 -11.84
CA VAL A 26 3.55 0.90 -10.68
C VAL A 26 3.04 2.05 -9.79
N MET A 27 3.88 3.05 -9.57
CA MET A 27 3.54 4.23 -8.77
C MET A 27 2.56 5.16 -9.50
N ASN A 28 2.67 5.26 -10.83
CA ASN A 28 1.72 6.01 -11.64
C ASN A 28 0.33 5.37 -11.60
N ARG A 29 0.25 4.04 -11.72
CA ARG A 29 -1.02 3.32 -11.64
C ARG A 29 -1.70 3.51 -10.29
N ILE A 30 -0.95 3.39 -9.18
CA ILE A 30 -1.54 3.60 -7.86
C ILE A 30 -1.94 5.06 -7.64
N LEU A 31 -1.25 6.05 -8.24
CA LEU A 31 -1.64 7.46 -8.14
C LEU A 31 -3.07 7.72 -8.67
N SER A 32 -3.47 7.01 -9.73
CA SER A 32 -4.85 7.08 -10.26
C SER A 32 -5.92 6.54 -9.31
N ILE A 33 -5.52 5.70 -8.36
CA ILE A 33 -6.37 5.12 -7.32
C ILE A 33 -6.25 5.95 -6.03
N GLN A 34 -5.07 6.54 -5.78
CA GLN A 34 -4.62 7.17 -4.54
C GLN A 34 -4.07 8.57 -4.82
N HIS A 35 -4.97 9.51 -5.05
CA HIS A 35 -4.63 10.91 -5.34
C HIS A 35 -3.88 11.60 -4.19
N THR A 36 -3.95 11.04 -2.97
CA THR A 36 -3.29 11.62 -1.79
C THR A 36 -1.88 11.10 -1.55
N LEU A 37 -1.38 10.17 -2.36
CA LEU A 37 -0.05 9.55 -2.21
C LEU A 37 1.09 10.58 -2.06
N PRO A 38 1.18 11.64 -2.90
CA PRO A 38 2.23 12.65 -2.75
C PRO A 38 2.16 13.45 -1.44
N SER A 39 0.99 13.49 -0.80
CA SER A 39 0.76 14.21 0.45
C SER A 39 1.10 13.42 1.70
N LYS A 40 1.30 12.09 1.57
CA LYS A 40 1.51 11.19 2.70
C LYS A 40 2.81 11.41 3.44
N ILE A 41 3.89 11.81 2.75
CA ILE A 41 5.18 12.09 3.38
C ILE A 41 5.11 13.20 4.44
N HIS A 42 4.12 14.09 4.32
CA HIS A 42 3.91 15.18 5.26
C HIS A 42 3.02 14.81 6.45
N ARG A 43 2.48 13.59 6.51
CA ARG A 43 1.69 13.11 7.66
C ARG A 43 2.64 12.63 8.77
N PRO A 44 2.73 13.35 9.90
CA PRO A 44 3.74 13.07 10.93
C PRO A 44 3.53 11.75 11.68
N TYR A 45 2.34 11.15 11.57
CA TYR A 45 1.94 9.93 12.28
C TYR A 45 2.11 8.63 11.46
N LEU A 46 2.58 8.70 10.21
CA LEU A 46 2.70 7.52 9.33
C LEU A 46 3.95 6.68 9.63
N ARG A 47 5.07 7.36 9.94
CA ARG A 47 6.28 6.80 10.55
C ARG A 47 6.92 7.90 11.37
N GLY A 48 7.38 7.56 12.58
CA GLY A 48 8.27 8.46 13.32
C GLY A 48 9.53 8.71 12.50
N GLY A 49 9.96 9.97 12.41
CA GLY A 49 11.17 10.36 11.67
C GLY A 49 10.97 11.50 10.66
N PRO A 50 12.04 11.96 10.01
CA PRO A 50 12.02 13.09 9.08
C PRO A 50 11.19 12.83 7.81
N VAL A 51 10.76 13.89 7.12
CA VAL A 51 10.00 13.79 5.85
C VAL A 51 10.79 13.02 4.78
N THR A 52 12.12 13.13 4.77
CA THR A 52 13.02 12.39 3.87
C THR A 52 12.93 10.89 4.06
N GLN A 53 12.97 10.42 5.32
CA GLN A 53 12.85 9.00 5.63
C GLN A 53 11.48 8.44 5.25
N ARG A 54 10.43 9.25 5.40
CA ARG A 54 9.08 8.87 4.97
C ARG A 54 8.98 8.79 3.44
N ALA A 55 9.61 9.70 2.71
CA ALA A 55 9.67 9.64 1.26
C ALA A 55 10.45 8.40 0.78
N GLN A 56 11.59 8.10 1.40
CA GLN A 56 12.36 6.90 1.08
C GLN A 56 11.57 5.63 1.36
N ALA A 57 10.91 5.53 2.51
CA ALA A 57 10.07 4.38 2.82
C ALA A 57 8.92 4.18 1.81
N VAL A 58 8.42 5.28 1.23
CA VAL A 58 7.42 5.20 0.16
C VAL A 58 8.02 4.58 -1.11
N ILE A 59 9.19 5.07 -1.53
CA ILE A 59 9.91 4.58 -2.70
C ILE A 59 10.29 3.10 -2.53
N ASP A 60 10.94 2.75 -1.41
CA ASP A 60 11.39 1.39 -1.10
C ASP A 60 10.24 0.37 -1.13
N HIS A 61 9.06 0.78 -0.70
CA HIS A 61 7.88 -0.08 -0.69
C HIS A 61 7.37 -0.38 -2.10
N TYR A 62 7.34 0.60 -3.00
CA TYR A 62 6.95 0.36 -4.38
C TYR A 62 8.03 -0.36 -5.17
N ASP A 63 9.31 -0.15 -4.85
CA ASP A 63 10.41 -0.97 -5.36
C ASP A 63 10.28 -2.43 -4.93
N PHE A 64 9.97 -2.70 -3.66
CA PHE A 64 9.68 -4.05 -3.18
C PHE A 64 8.49 -4.66 -3.94
N THR A 65 7.40 -3.91 -4.08
CA THR A 65 6.18 -4.37 -4.77
C THR A 65 6.45 -4.70 -6.24
N LYS A 66 7.22 -3.83 -6.93
CA LYS A 66 7.69 -4.04 -8.31
C LYS A 66 8.51 -5.33 -8.45
N ASN A 67 9.33 -5.63 -7.45
CA ASN A 67 10.24 -6.79 -7.45
C ASN A 67 9.62 -8.08 -6.91
N LEU A 68 8.34 -8.08 -6.52
CA LEU A 68 7.63 -9.31 -6.14
C LEU A 68 7.59 -10.29 -7.32
N SER A 69 8.10 -11.51 -7.12
CA SER A 69 8.14 -12.56 -8.14
C SER A 69 6.76 -12.98 -8.63
N SER A 70 5.75 -12.95 -7.76
CA SER A 70 4.37 -13.27 -8.10
C SER A 70 3.65 -12.05 -8.67
N PHE A 71 3.28 -12.13 -9.95
CA PHE A 71 2.43 -11.14 -10.62
C PHE A 71 1.09 -10.98 -9.90
N ARG A 72 0.52 -12.07 -9.39
CA ARG A 72 -0.72 -12.04 -8.61
C ARG A 72 -0.56 -11.24 -7.33
N LEU A 73 0.50 -11.47 -6.55
CA LEU A 73 0.75 -10.69 -5.32
C LEU A 73 0.98 -9.22 -5.65
N ARG A 74 1.72 -8.92 -6.73
CA ARG A 74 1.93 -7.55 -7.20
C ARG A 74 0.62 -6.85 -7.52
N LEU A 75 -0.28 -7.49 -8.26
CA LEU A 75 -1.60 -6.93 -8.57
C LEU A 75 -2.46 -6.76 -7.31
N ALA A 76 -2.40 -7.72 -6.39
CA ALA A 76 -3.15 -7.67 -5.14
C ALA A 76 -2.76 -6.47 -4.27
N MET A 77 -1.47 -6.10 -4.26
CA MET A 77 -0.94 -4.91 -3.56
C MET A 77 -1.36 -3.59 -4.22
N LEU A 78 -1.81 -3.62 -5.48
CA LEU A 78 -2.12 -2.43 -6.28
C LEU A 78 -3.62 -2.27 -6.56
N THR A 79 -4.48 -3.03 -5.89
CA THR A 79 -5.94 -2.99 -6.08
C THR A 79 -6.69 -2.74 -4.78
N THR A 80 -7.75 -1.93 -4.87
CA THR A 80 -8.66 -1.64 -3.76
C THR A 80 -9.77 -2.68 -3.60
N GLN A 81 -10.05 -3.46 -4.65
CA GLN A 81 -11.14 -4.44 -4.67
C GLN A 81 -10.80 -5.74 -3.93
N GLY A 82 -9.52 -5.93 -3.58
CA GLY A 82 -9.02 -7.19 -3.05
C GLY A 82 -8.84 -8.25 -4.12
N MET A 83 -7.93 -9.19 -3.87
CA MET A 83 -7.62 -10.26 -4.80
C MET A 83 -7.28 -11.54 -4.05
N ASP A 84 -7.85 -12.65 -4.52
CA ASP A 84 -7.54 -13.97 -3.99
C ASP A 84 -6.13 -14.39 -4.41
N VAL A 85 -5.26 -14.53 -3.42
CA VAL A 85 -3.86 -14.89 -3.62
C VAL A 85 -3.61 -16.38 -3.45
N LEU A 86 -4.41 -17.05 -2.61
CA LEU A 86 -4.31 -18.48 -2.38
C LEU A 86 -5.67 -19.07 -2.00
N GLN A 87 -5.95 -20.28 -2.46
CA GLN A 87 -7.05 -21.11 -1.98
C GLN A 87 -6.48 -22.48 -1.59
N PHE A 88 -6.92 -23.03 -0.47
CA PHE A 88 -6.48 -24.33 0.00
C PHE A 88 -7.58 -25.04 0.78
N THR A 89 -7.46 -26.36 0.88
CA THR A 89 -8.42 -27.21 1.57
C THR A 89 -7.83 -27.70 2.88
N GLY A 90 -8.58 -27.56 3.98
CA GLY A 90 -8.20 -28.08 5.28
C GLY A 90 -8.32 -29.60 5.36
N LYS A 91 -7.83 -30.17 6.47
CA LYS A 91 -7.85 -31.62 6.72
C LYS A 91 -9.26 -32.24 6.65
N ASN A 92 -10.29 -31.46 6.96
CA ASN A 92 -11.68 -31.88 7.01
C ASN A 92 -12.47 -31.55 5.72
N GLY A 93 -11.79 -31.18 4.63
CA GLY A 93 -12.45 -30.78 3.38
C GLY A 93 -12.95 -29.33 3.34
N GLU A 94 -12.70 -28.54 4.39
CA GLU A 94 -13.07 -27.12 4.46
C GLU A 94 -12.26 -26.28 3.47
N HIS A 95 -12.92 -25.35 2.78
CA HIS A 95 -12.26 -24.44 1.84
C HIS A 95 -11.85 -23.14 2.52
N PHE A 96 -10.57 -22.80 2.40
CA PHE A 96 -10.00 -21.55 2.87
C PHE A 96 -9.52 -20.72 1.70
N THR A 97 -9.81 -19.42 1.76
CA THR A 97 -9.33 -18.42 0.82
C THR A 97 -8.51 -17.39 1.56
N ILE A 98 -7.33 -17.10 1.02
CA ILE A 98 -6.51 -15.96 1.42
C ILE A 98 -6.73 -14.87 0.38
N THR A 99 -7.31 -13.76 0.82
CA THR A 99 -7.56 -12.58 0.00
C THR A 99 -6.68 -11.45 0.50
N LEU A 100 -5.94 -10.82 -0.41
CA LEU A 100 -5.13 -9.64 -0.09
C LEU A 100 -5.80 -8.41 -0.68
N ALA A 101 -6.04 -7.41 0.15
CA ALA A 101 -6.77 -6.23 -0.24
C ALA A 101 -6.22 -4.96 0.40
N CYS A 102 -6.04 -3.95 -0.45
CA CYS A 102 -5.71 -2.61 -0.02
C CYS A 102 -7.02 -1.83 0.14
N THR A 103 -7.79 -2.13 1.20
CA THR A 103 -9.10 -1.51 1.42
C THR A 103 -8.98 -0.09 1.98
N GLY A 104 -9.62 0.88 1.30
CA GLY A 104 -9.64 2.30 1.69
C GLY A 104 -10.18 2.58 3.11
N ARG A 105 -10.92 1.65 3.72
CA ARG A 105 -11.37 1.80 5.12
C ARG A 105 -10.22 1.88 6.15
N CYS A 106 -8.97 1.52 5.79
CA CYS A 106 -7.75 1.76 6.60
C CYS A 106 -6.87 2.92 6.08
N GLU A 107 -7.43 3.87 5.33
CA GLU A 107 -6.77 5.07 4.77
C GLU A 107 -6.05 5.97 5.79
N ARG A 108 -6.32 5.83 7.09
CA ARG A 108 -5.59 6.62 8.10
C ARG A 108 -4.09 6.33 8.05
N LYS A 109 -3.71 5.10 7.71
CA LYS A 109 -2.31 4.70 7.58
C LYS A 109 -2.01 4.10 6.22
N GLY A 110 -3.00 3.64 5.46
CA GLY A 110 -2.82 3.12 4.12
C GLY A 110 -2.24 1.71 4.09
N GLU A 111 -2.76 0.84 4.96
CA GLU A 111 -2.24 -0.50 5.27
C GLU A 111 -2.78 -1.57 4.30
N VAL A 112 -1.98 -2.59 4.02
CA VAL A 112 -2.42 -3.80 3.29
C VAL A 112 -3.06 -4.76 4.27
N ASN A 113 -4.22 -5.30 3.90
CA ASN A 113 -4.93 -6.28 4.70
C ASN A 113 -4.93 -7.64 4.01
N LEU A 114 -4.51 -8.66 4.75
CA LEU A 114 -4.62 -10.05 4.36
C LEU A 114 -5.76 -10.68 5.16
N PHE A 115 -6.77 -11.17 4.45
CA PHE A 115 -7.94 -11.82 5.01
C PHE A 115 -7.82 -13.31 4.81
N ILE A 116 -8.16 -14.07 5.85
CA ILE A 116 -8.39 -15.51 5.76
C ILE A 116 -9.88 -15.74 5.98
N SER A 117 -10.54 -16.35 5.01
CA SER A 117 -11.98 -16.58 5.04
C SER A 117 -12.34 -17.99 4.59
N MET A 118 -13.42 -18.49 5.16
CA MET A 118 -14.20 -19.61 4.66
C MET A 118 -15.45 -19.08 3.95
N PRO A 119 -16.18 -19.90 3.18
CA PRO A 119 -17.47 -19.50 2.60
C PRO A 119 -18.39 -18.88 3.67
N GLY A 120 -18.67 -17.58 3.53
CA GLY A 120 -19.54 -16.82 4.44
C GLY A 120 -18.93 -16.36 5.76
N ILE A 121 -17.67 -16.70 6.10
CA ILE A 121 -17.06 -16.37 7.40
C ILE A 121 -15.64 -15.80 7.23
N LYS A 122 -15.38 -14.62 7.81
CA LYS A 122 -14.01 -14.09 7.96
C LYS A 122 -13.40 -14.63 9.25
N LEU A 123 -12.32 -15.40 9.13
CA LEU A 123 -11.65 -16.02 10.26
C LEU A 123 -10.60 -15.11 10.89
N ALA A 124 -9.80 -14.46 10.04
CA ALA A 124 -8.70 -13.63 10.49
C ALA A 124 -8.43 -12.48 9.52
N MET A 125 -7.82 -11.43 10.06
CA MET A 125 -7.33 -10.27 9.33
C MET A 125 -5.96 -9.92 9.87
N LEU A 126 -4.96 -9.93 9.00
CA LEU A 126 -3.62 -9.43 9.28
C LEU A 126 -3.44 -8.10 8.57
N THR A 127 -2.88 -7.13 9.28
CA THR A 127 -2.66 -5.79 8.75
C THR A 127 -1.18 -5.48 8.78
N ASP A 128 -0.59 -5.24 7.61
CA ASP A 128 0.80 -4.80 7.51
C ASP A 128 0.89 -3.28 7.57
N LYS A 129 1.45 -2.79 8.69
CA LYS A 129 1.73 -1.36 8.92
C LYS A 129 2.97 -0.87 8.17
N THR A 130 3.85 -1.77 7.76
CA THR A 130 5.00 -1.46 6.90
C THR A 130 4.51 -1.09 5.51
N ALA A 131 3.44 -1.74 5.09
CA ALA A 131 2.67 -1.38 3.91
C ALA A 131 1.75 -0.17 4.12
N ALA A 132 1.91 0.66 5.16
CA ALA A 132 1.23 1.98 5.29
C ALA A 132 1.44 2.93 4.08
N VAL A 133 2.31 2.54 3.16
CA VAL A 133 2.54 3.22 1.90
C VAL A 133 1.56 2.78 0.80
N CYS A 134 0.96 1.59 0.89
CA CYS A 134 0.15 0.95 -0.16
C CYS A 134 -1.13 1.70 -0.56
N LEU A 135 -1.58 2.69 0.21
CA LEU A 135 -2.83 3.42 -0.05
C LEU A 135 -2.75 4.89 0.30
#